data_AF-A0A1I5J036-F1
#
_entry.id   AF-A0A1I5J036-F1
#
_cell.length_a   1.000
_cell.length_b   1.000
_cell.length_c   1.000
_cell.angle_alpha   90.00
_cell.angle_beta   90.00
_cell.angle_gamma   90.00
#
_symmetry.space_group_name_H-M   'P 1'
#
loop_
_entity.id
_entity.type
_entity.pdbx_description
1 polymer ?
#
loop_
_entity_poly.entity_id
_entity_poly.type
_entity_poly.pdbx_seq_one_letter_code
_entity_poly.pdbx_strand_id
1 'polypeptide(L)'
;MLIRAIQPQFGIARMRERRGGDDDRLLCSGPGKLCQALAIDGSHSRLPLTAPPFAFARSETDPAAIVSGRRIGLTKAMDFEWRFGLAGSPYLSRRF
;
A
#
# COMPACT_ATOMS: atom_id res chain seq x y z
N MET A 1 -9.44 -7.29 -3.43
CA MET A 1 -8.09 -6.72 -3.74
C MET A 1 -7.50 -6.17 -2.44
N LEU A 2 -6.19 -6.28 -2.21
CA LEU A 2 -5.53 -5.77 -1.00
C LEU A 2 -4.48 -4.73 -1.37
N ILE A 3 -4.58 -3.52 -0.81
CA ILE A 3 -3.51 -2.51 -0.90
C ILE A 3 -2.40 -2.90 0.07
N ARG A 4 -1.21 -3.20 -0.46
CA ARG A 4 -0.11 -3.74 0.33
C ARG A 4 0.88 -2.68 0.78
N ALA A 5 1.10 -1.66 -0.04
CA ALA A 5 1.99 -0.56 0.24
C ALA A 5 1.64 0.62 -0.65
N ILE A 6 2.01 1.83 -0.22
CA ILE A 6 1.93 3.07 -1.01
C ILE A 6 3.18 3.90 -0.78
N GLN A 7 3.52 4.77 -1.73
CA GLN A 7 4.46 5.86 -1.50
C GLN A 7 3.69 7.04 -0.84
N PRO A 8 4.07 7.48 0.37
CA PRO A 8 3.52 8.70 0.93
C PRO A 8 3.91 9.92 0.09
N GLN A 9 2.93 10.73 -0.32
CA GLN A 9 3.16 11.99 -1.04
C GLN A 9 2.69 13.22 -0.25
N PHE A 10 1.67 13.05 0.60
CA PHE A 10 1.06 14.13 1.37
C PHE A 10 0.86 13.70 2.82
N GLY A 11 0.77 14.66 3.74
CA GLY A 11 0.47 14.39 5.15
C GLY A 11 1.54 13.56 5.89
N ILE A 12 2.78 13.54 5.39
CA ILE A 12 3.87 12.69 5.89
C ILE A 12 4.16 12.95 7.37
N ALA A 13 4.16 14.22 7.81
CA ALA A 13 4.36 14.57 9.21
C ALA A 13 3.34 13.88 10.14
N ARG A 14 2.06 13.92 9.77
CA ARG A 14 0.99 13.26 10.53
C ARG A 14 1.09 11.73 10.49
N MET A 15 1.57 11.17 9.38
CA MET A 15 1.88 9.74 9.30
C MET A 15 3.02 9.37 10.25
N ARG A 16 4.10 10.18 10.31
CA ARG A 16 5.23 9.98 11.24
C ARG A 16 4.77 10.03 12.70
N GLU A 17 3.93 11.00 13.06
CA GLU A 17 3.35 11.10 14.41
C GLU A 17 2.62 9.81 14.79
N ARG A 18 1.76 9.29 13.90
CA ARG A 18 1.01 8.04 14.12
C ARG A 18 1.91 6.80 14.16
N ARG A 19 3.09 6.86 13.54
CA ARG A 19 4.04 5.75 13.39
C ARG A 19 5.22 5.82 14.36
N GLY A 20 5.29 6.84 15.22
CA GLY A 20 6.37 6.99 16.19
C GLY A 20 7.71 7.45 15.59
N GLY A 21 7.69 8.22 14.50
CA GLY A 21 8.91 8.80 13.91
C GLY A 21 9.68 7.89 12.96
N ASP A 22 9.03 6.85 12.41
CA ASP A 22 9.58 5.98 11.36
C ASP A 22 10.11 6.77 10.14
N ASP A 23 11.10 6.19 9.45
CA ASP A 23 11.54 6.61 8.11
C ASP A 23 10.35 6.63 7.12
N ASP A 24 10.28 7.64 6.27
CA ASP A 24 9.23 7.82 5.26
C ASP A 24 9.02 6.59 4.38
N ARG A 25 10.09 5.86 4.07
CA ARG A 25 10.05 4.62 3.27
C ARG A 25 9.30 3.51 3.98
N LEU A 26 9.30 3.53 5.32
CA LEU A 26 8.70 2.50 6.14
C LEU A 26 7.24 2.80 6.51
N LEU A 27 6.82 4.06 6.52
CA LEU A 27 5.48 4.51 6.95
C LEU A 27 4.35 3.68 6.33
N CYS A 28 4.44 3.40 5.03
CA CYS A 28 3.38 2.74 4.26
C CYS A 28 3.86 1.47 3.54
N SER A 29 4.89 0.81 4.06
CA SER A 29 5.55 -0.35 3.41
C SER A 29 4.83 -1.69 3.56
N GLY A 30 3.72 -1.73 4.29
CA GLY A 30 2.93 -2.94 4.54
C GLY A 30 1.47 -2.61 4.87
N PRO A 31 0.52 -3.56 4.77
CA PRO A 31 -0.91 -3.29 4.96
C PRO A 31 -1.21 -2.68 6.34
N GLY A 32 -0.71 -3.29 7.42
CA GLY A 32 -0.93 -2.75 8.78
C GLY A 32 -0.25 -1.39 8.98
N LYS A 33 0.92 -1.17 8.36
CA LYS A 33 1.64 0.10 8.46
C LYS A 33 0.89 1.23 7.76
N LEU A 34 0.43 0.98 6.53
CA LEU A 34 -0.43 1.88 5.77
C LEU A 34 -1.69 2.25 6.57
N CYS A 35 -2.38 1.27 7.16
CA CYS A 35 -3.60 1.56 7.93
C CYS A 35 -3.30 2.50 9.11
N GLN A 36 -2.23 2.23 9.87
CA GLN A 36 -1.83 3.10 10.98
C GLN A 36 -1.42 4.50 10.50
N ALA A 37 -0.61 4.61 9.46
CA ALA A 37 -0.16 5.89 8.90
C ALA A 37 -1.34 6.75 8.43
N LEU A 38 -2.32 6.15 7.75
CA LEU A 38 -3.51 6.83 7.24
C LEU A 38 -4.64 6.98 8.27
N ALA A 39 -4.53 6.37 9.45
CA ALA A 39 -5.61 6.22 10.43
C ALA A 39 -6.85 5.51 9.87
N ILE A 40 -6.63 4.46 9.08
CA ILE A 40 -7.68 3.54 8.68
C ILE A 40 -7.88 2.50 9.77
N ASP A 41 -9.13 2.38 10.21
CA ASP A 41 -9.57 1.45 11.24
C ASP A 41 -10.87 0.72 10.81
N GLY A 42 -11.47 -0.03 11.73
CA GLY A 42 -12.69 -0.80 11.45
C GLY A 42 -13.91 0.05 11.07
N SER A 43 -13.96 1.33 11.44
CA SER A 43 -15.07 2.24 11.10
C SER A 43 -15.16 2.52 9.60
N HIS A 44 -14.06 2.32 8.89
CA HIS A 44 -13.97 2.51 7.44
C HIS A 44 -14.46 1.30 6.64
N SER A 45 -14.80 0.20 7.32
CA SER A 45 -15.29 -1.01 6.66
C SER A 45 -16.65 -0.76 5.99
N ARG A 46 -16.79 -1.26 4.76
CA ARG A 46 -18.00 -1.13 3.91
C ARG A 46 -18.32 0.29 3.42
N LEU A 47 -17.45 1.26 3.67
CA LEU A 47 -17.60 2.58 3.07
C LEU A 47 -17.30 2.55 1.56
N PRO A 48 -18.01 3.34 0.75
CA PRO A 48 -17.73 3.46 -0.68
C PRO A 48 -16.35 4.11 -0.91
N LEU A 49 -15.55 3.53 -1.78
CA LEU A 49 -14.24 4.07 -2.16
C LEU A 49 -14.33 5.29 -3.10
N THR A 50 -15.52 5.57 -3.65
CA THR A 50 -15.79 6.65 -4.61
C THR A 50 -16.38 7.90 -3.96
N ALA A 51 -16.43 7.96 -2.63
CA ALA A 51 -16.95 9.09 -1.88
C ALA A 51 -16.09 9.37 -0.65
N PRO A 52 -16.20 10.57 -0.05
CA PRO A 52 -15.50 10.90 1.19
C PRO A 52 -15.70 9.83 2.28
N PRO A 53 -14.67 9.52 3.07
CA PRO A 53 -13.37 10.20 3.14
C PRO A 53 -12.35 9.75 2.07
N PHE A 54 -12.74 8.87 1.14
CA PHE A 54 -11.84 8.32 0.13
C PHE A 54 -11.91 9.06 -1.20
N ALA A 55 -10.78 9.12 -1.87
CA ALA A 55 -10.67 9.58 -3.25
C ALA A 55 -9.58 8.77 -3.95
N PHE A 56 -9.87 8.36 -5.18
CA PHE A 56 -8.91 7.68 -6.05
C PHE A 56 -8.74 8.50 -7.32
N ALA A 57 -7.50 8.86 -7.63
CA ALA A 57 -7.12 9.48 -8.89
C ALA A 57 -6.53 8.42 -9.83
N ARG A 58 -6.65 8.64 -11.15
CA ARG A 58 -5.92 7.80 -12.11
C ARG A 58 -4.43 8.04 -11.93
N SER A 59 -3.65 6.96 -11.94
CA SER A 59 -2.19 7.06 -11.92
C SER A 59 -1.68 7.49 -13.30
N GLU A 60 -0.63 8.31 -13.31
CA GLU A 60 0.18 8.62 -14.50
C GLU A 60 1.31 7.60 -14.71
N THR A 61 1.45 6.61 -13.83
CA THR A 61 2.47 5.57 -13.97
C THR A 61 2.26 4.74 -15.23
N ASP A 62 3.33 4.58 -16.00
CA ASP A 62 3.39 3.64 -17.11
C ASP A 62 3.05 2.21 -16.64
N PRO A 63 2.03 1.56 -17.22
CA PRO A 63 1.71 0.16 -16.93
C PRO A 63 2.90 -0.79 -17.12
N ALA A 64 3.85 -0.49 -18.01
CA ALA A 64 5.05 -1.29 -18.23
C ALA A 64 5.99 -1.34 -17.00
N ALA A 65 5.86 -0.39 -16.06
CA ALA A 65 6.60 -0.38 -14.81
C ALA A 65 5.98 -1.31 -13.73
N ILE A 66 4.81 -1.90 -13.99
CA ILE A 66 4.12 -2.80 -13.07
C ILE A 66 4.67 -4.22 -13.23
N VAL A 67 5.21 -4.75 -12.15
CA VAL A 67 5.68 -6.14 -12.06
C VAL A 67 4.68 -7.00 -11.29
N SER A 68 4.53 -8.24 -11.73
CA SER A 68 3.78 -9.29 -11.03
C SER A 68 4.72 -10.22 -10.28
N GLY A 69 4.19 -10.92 -9.28
CA GLY A 69 4.93 -11.97 -8.61
C GLY A 69 4.05 -12.81 -7.70
N ARG A 70 4.65 -13.84 -7.10
CA ARG A 70 3.93 -14.76 -6.21
C ARG A 70 3.52 -14.06 -4.91
N ARG A 71 2.36 -14.43 -4.37
CA ARG A 71 1.96 -14.01 -3.02
C ARG A 71 2.85 -14.71 -1.99
N ILE A 72 3.31 -13.96 -1.02
CA ILE A 72 4.29 -14.41 -0.03
C ILE A 72 3.57 -14.97 1.21
N GLY A 73 3.95 -16.16 1.66
CA GLY A 73 3.41 -16.79 2.87
C GLY A 73 2.16 -17.66 2.65
N LEU A 74 1.94 -18.17 1.43
CA LEU A 74 0.84 -19.10 1.14
C LEU A 74 1.39 -20.51 0.89
N THR A 75 0.77 -21.52 1.50
CA THR A 75 1.03 -22.95 1.26
C THR A 75 0.12 -23.55 0.18
N LYS A 76 -0.84 -22.79 -0.34
CA LYS A 76 -1.78 -23.16 -1.42
C LYS A 76 -1.89 -22.03 -2.46
N ALA A 77 -2.25 -22.37 -3.70
CA ALA A 77 -2.39 -21.44 -4.83
C ALA A 77 -1.10 -20.66 -5.16
N MET A 78 0.03 -21.36 -5.06
CA MET A 78 1.37 -20.82 -5.33
C MET A 78 1.56 -20.41 -6.80
N ASP A 79 0.76 -20.93 -7.72
CA ASP A 79 0.98 -20.75 -9.17
C ASP A 79 0.35 -19.46 -9.74
N PHE A 80 -0.31 -18.67 -8.89
CA PHE A 80 -0.95 -17.43 -9.31
C PHE A 80 -0.14 -16.20 -8.89
N GLU A 81 0.32 -15.43 -9.88
CA GLU A 81 1.03 -14.16 -9.70
C GLU A 81 0.10 -12.99 -9.35
N TRP A 82 -0.70 -13.14 -8.30
CA TRP A 82 -1.69 -12.14 -7.89
C TRP A 82 -1.13 -11.10 -6.92
N ARG A 83 0.14 -10.76 -7.07
CA ARG A 83 0.79 -9.66 -6.38
C ARG A 83 1.31 -8.74 -7.46
N PHE A 84 0.96 -7.46 -7.37
CA PHE A 84 1.36 -6.43 -8.33
C PHE A 84 2.04 -5.28 -7.59
N GLY A 85 3.01 -4.63 -8.21
CA GLY A 85 3.63 -3.42 -7.69
C GLY A 85 4.62 -2.81 -8.66
N LEU A 86 5.22 -1.69 -8.29
CA LEU A 86 6.15 -0.95 -9.15
C LEU A 86 7.56 -1.52 -9.07
N ALA A 87 8.17 -1.76 -10.24
CA ALA A 87 9.55 -2.20 -10.35
C ALA A 87 10.50 -1.22 -9.63
N GLY A 88 11.44 -1.76 -8.84
CA GLY A 88 12.44 -0.95 -8.13
C GLY A 88 11.90 -0.05 -7.01
N SER A 89 10.60 -0.07 -6.71
CA SER A 89 10.03 0.81 -5.70
C SER A 89 10.61 0.54 -4.30
N PRO A 90 11.17 1.58 -3.64
CA PRO A 90 11.74 1.41 -2.30
C PRO A 90 10.70 1.33 -1.19
N TYR A 91 9.43 1.58 -1.52
CA TYR A 91 8.31 1.59 -0.57
C TYR A 91 7.67 0.20 -0.42
N LEU A 92 8.18 -0.82 -1.09
CA LEU A 92 7.69 -2.19 -0.97
C LEU A 92 8.47 -2.95 0.11
N SER A 93 7.78 -3.53 1.10
CA SER A 93 8.40 -4.36 2.15
C SER A 93 9.16 -5.57 1.63
N ARG A 94 8.73 -6.12 0.48
CA ARG A 94 9.47 -7.16 -0.25
C ARG A 94 9.51 -6.76 -1.71
N ARG A 95 10.65 -6.92 -2.35
CA ARG A 95 10.76 -6.68 -3.80
C ARG A 95 10.03 -7.78 -4.57
N PHE A 96 9.80 -7.49 -5.85
CA PHE A 96 9.36 -8.47 -6.83
C PHE A 96 10.59 -9.17 -7.39
#